data_AF-A0A7Z9I8N0-F1
#
_entry.id   AF-A0A7Z9I8N0-F1
#
_cell.length_a   1.000
_cell.length_b   1.000
_cell.length_c   1.000
_cell.angle_alpha   90.00
_cell.angle_beta   90.00
_cell.angle_gamma   90.00
#
_symmetry.space_group_name_H-M   'P 1'
#
loop_
_entity.id
_entity.type
_entity.pdbx_description
1 polymer ?
#
loop_
_entity_poly.entity_id
_entity_poly.type
_entity_poly.pdbx_seq_one_letter_code
_entity_poly.pdbx_strand_id
1 'polypeptide(L)' 'MGAVFRATDEKLGRTVAVKVLSRNRKDVDSLRRFKNEAQSAARLDHPNIARVFYVGEDAGWNFIVFEYI' A
#
# COMPACT_ATOMS: atom_id res chain seq x y z
N MET A 1 -9.31 -6.85 -4.09
CA MET A 1 -9.34 -5.39 -3.83
C MET A 1 -9.50 -5.22 -2.34
N GLY A 2 -8.47 -4.68 -1.70
CA GLY A 2 -8.35 -4.55 -0.25
C GLY A 2 -8.98 -3.26 0.29
N ALA A 3 -8.92 -3.06 1.60
CA ALA A 3 -9.36 -1.83 2.25
C ALA A 3 -8.23 -0.80 2.32
N VAL A 4 -8.58 0.49 2.34
CA VAL A 4 -7.64 1.60 2.52
C VAL A 4 -7.99 2.34 3.80
N PHE A 5 -6.99 2.60 4.63
CA PHE A 5 -7.14 3.29 5.91
C PHE A 5 -6.31 4.56 5.94
N ARG A 6 -6.82 5.61 6.58
CA ARG A 6 -6.00 6.74 7.00
C ARG A 6 -5.22 6.34 8.25
N ALA A 7 -3.92 6.54 8.24
CA ALA A 7 -3.05 6.25 9.38
C ALA A 7 -2.03 7.38 9.59
N THR A 8 -1.30 7.29 10.69
CA THR A 8 -0.17 8.17 11.01
C THR A 8 1.11 7.35 10.96
N ASP A 9 2.10 7.81 10.19
CA ASP A 9 3.45 7.28 10.22
C ASP A 9 4.13 7.73 11.52
N GLU A 10 4.20 6.85 12.51
CA GLU A 10 4.72 7.18 13.85
C GLU A 10 6.19 7.62 13.85
N LYS A 11 6.98 7.23 12.85
CA LYS A 11 8.39 7.60 12.75
C LYS A 11 8.58 9.01 12.22
N LEU A 12 7.73 9.42 11.27
CA LEU A 12 7.86 10.69 10.56
C LEU A 12 6.77 11.71 10.91
N GLY A 13 5.76 11.31 11.69
CA GLY A 13 4.68 12.19 12.15
C GLY A 13 3.70 12.65 11.06
N ARG A 14 3.66 11.96 9.91
CA ARG A 14 2.82 12.36 8.76
C ARG A 14 1.59 11.48 8.60
N THR A 15 0.53 12.04 8.04
CA THR A 15 -0.66 11.28 7.62
C THR A 15 -0.37 10.50 6.35
N VAL A 16 -0.76 9.22 6.31
CA VAL A 16 -0.56 8.32 5.18
C VAL A 16 -1.83 7.52 4.88
N ALA A 17 -1.94 7.02 3.65
CA ALA A 17 -2.98 6.06 3.26
C ALA A 17 -2.38 4.64 3.23
N VAL A 18 -2.96 3.70 3.98
CA VAL A 18 -2.48 2.32 4.06
C VAL A 18 -3.47 1.39 3.40
N LYS A 19 -3.09 0.80 2.28
CA LYS A 19 -3.87 -0.23 1.60
C LYS A 19 -3.46 -1.60 2.11
N VAL A 20 -4.42 -2.39 2.58
CA VAL A 20 -4.15 -3.73 3.11
C VAL A 20 -4.84 -4.82 2.30
N LEU A 21 -4.15 -5.93 2.09
CA LEU A 21 -4.70 -7.17 1.58
C LEU A 21 -4.85 -8.16 2.74
N SER A 22 -6.07 -8.67 2.92
CA SER A 22 -6.37 -9.61 4.01
C SER A 22 -5.54 -10.88 3.92
N ARG A 23 -5.07 -11.35 5.08
CA ARG A 23 -4.43 -12.67 5.23
C ARG A 23 -5.27 -13.84 4.70
N ASN A 24 -6.59 -13.68 4.63
CA ASN A 24 -7.51 -14.70 4.10
C ASN A 24 -7.65 -14.62 2.57
N ARG A 25 -7.16 -13.54 1.95
CA ARG A 25 -7.21 -13.30 0.50
C ARG A 25 -5.84 -13.66 -0.11
N LYS A 26 -5.58 -14.96 -0.20
CA LYS A 26 -4.35 -15.55 -0.75
C LYS A 26 -4.50 -16.05 -2.19
N ASP A 27 -5.60 -15.69 -2.88
CA ASP A 27 -5.73 -16.05 -4.29
C ASP A 27 -4.58 -15.42 -5.10
N VAL A 28 -3.96 -16.24 -5.95
CA VAL A 28 -2.73 -15.89 -6.68
C VAL A 28 -2.92 -14.60 -7.48
N ASP A 29 -4.11 -14.38 -8.03
CA ASP A 29 -4.43 -13.19 -8.81
C ASP A 29 -4.49 -11.92 -7.96
N SER A 30 -5.06 -11.96 -6.76
CA SER A 30 -5.09 -10.81 -5.86
C SER A 30 -3.70 -10.44 -5.36
N LEU A 31 -2.87 -11.43 -5.02
CA LEU A 31 -1.47 -11.19 -4.66
C LEU A 31 -0.67 -10.63 -5.84
N ARG A 32 -0.86 -11.16 -7.05
CA ARG A 32 -0.22 -10.66 -8.27
C ARG A 32 -0.61 -9.22 -8.55
N ARG A 33 -1.90 -8.89 -8.50
CA ARG A 33 -2.38 -7.51 -8.70
C ARG A 33 -1.84 -6.56 -7.65
N PHE A 34 -1.81 -6.98 -6.38
CA PHE A 34 -1.27 -6.18 -5.30
C PHE A 34 0.22 -5.86 -5.50
N LYS A 35 1.02 -6.86 -5.86
CA LYS A 35 2.44 -6.66 -6.19
C LYS A 35 2.63 -5.76 -7.41
N ASN A 36 1.83 -5.96 -8.46
CA ASN A 36 1.90 -5.13 -9.65
C ASN A 36 1.56 -3.67 -9.35
N GLU A 37 0.51 -3.42 -8.55
CA GLU A 37 0.14 -2.08 -8.12
C GLU A 37 1.27 -1.39 -7.35
N ALA A 38 1.86 -2.08 -6.38
CA ALA A 38 3.00 -1.57 -5.63
C ALA A 38 4.18 -1.20 -6.54
N GLN A 39 4.53 -2.10 -7.48
CA GLN A 39 5.64 -1.88 -8.41
C GLN A 39 5.36 -0.76 -9.42
N SER A 40 4.14 -0.69 -9.97
CA SER A 40 3.75 0.36 -10.91
C SER A 40 3.74 1.72 -10.22
N ALA A 41 3.14 1.83 -9.04
CA ALA A 41 3.07 3.09 -8.31
C ALA A 41 4.45 3.54 -7.80
N ALA A 42 5.34 2.61 -7.42
CA ALA A 42 6.72 2.94 -7.03
C ALA A 42 7.58 3.47 -8.19
N ARG A 43 7.19 3.26 -9.45
CA ARG A 43 7.90 3.78 -10.63
C ARG A 43 7.42 5.15 -11.08
N LEU A 44 6.32 5.64 -10.50
CA LEU A 44 5.70 6.90 -10.89
C LEU A 44 6.09 7.98 -9.90
N ASP A 45 6.73 9.03 -10.41
CA ASP A 45 6.99 10.24 -9.65
C ASP A 45 6.38 11.44 -10.36
N HIS A 46 5.19 11.86 -9.93
CA HIS A 46 4.43 12.94 -10.55
C HIS A 46 3.53 13.62 -9.51
N PRO A 47 3.38 14.96 -9.53
CA PRO A 47 2.59 15.69 -8.53
C PRO A 47 1.10 15.31 -8.45
N ASN A 48 0.58 14.65 -9.48
CA ASN A 48 -0.82 14.19 -9.52
C ASN A 48 -0.98 12.67 -9.31
N ILE A 49 0.06 11.99 -8.85
CA ILE A 49 0.04 10.55 -8.57
C ILE A 49 0.53 10.36 -7.14
N ALA A 50 -0.31 9.73 -6.30
CA ALA A 50 0.07 9.44 -4.92
C ALA A 50 1.31 8.56 -4.88
N ARG A 51 2.37 9.03 -4.21
CA ARG A 51 3.63 8.30 -4.10
C ARG A 51 3.51 7.08 -3.18
N VAL A 52 4.21 6.00 -3.51
CA VAL A 52 4.41 4.88 -2.59
C VAL A 52 5.58 5.20 -1.66
N PHE A 53 5.34 5.18 -0.36
CA PHE A 53 6.38 5.34 0.65
C PHE A 53 7.00 4.01 1.07
N TYR A 54 6.18 2.96 1.18
CA TYR A 54 6.63 1.67 1.68
C TYR A 54 5.70 0.54 1.24
N VAL A 55 6.24 -0.68 1.15
CA VAL A 55 5.50 -1.92 0.91
C VAL A 55 6.03 -2.96 1.87
N GLY A 56 5.14 -3.67 2.55
CA GLY A 56 5.54 -4.64 3.55
C GLY A 56 4.51 -5.75 3.77
N GLU A 57 4.92 -6.69 4.62
CA GLU A 57 4.07 -7.74 5.14
C GLU A 57 4.24 -7.79 6.66
N ASP A 58 3.13 -7.88 7.39
CA ASP A 58 3.13 -8.08 8.84
C ASP A 58 1.97 -8.97 9.28
N ALA A 59 2.23 -9.93 10.18
CA ALA A 59 1.22 -10.88 10.68
C ALA A 59 0.36 -11.55 9.57
N GLY A 60 0.95 -11.77 8.38
CA GLY A 60 0.27 -12.33 7.19
C GLY A 60 -0.60 -11.34 6.41
N TRP A 61 -0.61 -10.07 6.78
CA TRP A 61 -1.21 -8.97 6.03
C TRP A 61 -0.18 -8.33 5.13
N ASN A 62 -0.53 -8.21 3.85
CA ASN A 62 0.29 -7.43 2.92
C ASN A 62 -0.24 -5.99 2.91
N PHE A 63 0.65 -5.00 2.95
CA PHE A 63 0.25 -3.59 2.94
C PHE A 63 1.14 -2.71 2.06
N ILE A 64 0.54 -1.65 1.51
CA ILE A 64 1.24 -0.58 0.79
C ILE A 64 0.90 0.73 1.49
N VAL A 65 1.92 1.51 1.79
CA VAL A 65 1.81 2.85 2.35
C VAL A 65 1.96 3.86 1.22
N PHE A 66 0.93 4.66 1.05
CA PHE A 66 0.87 5.74 0.07
C PHE A 66 0.86 7.10 0.75
N GLU A 67 1.21 8.11 -0.03
CA GLU A 67 0.83 9.49 0.22
C GLU A 67 -0.69 9.62 0.45
N TYR A 68 -1.06 10.44 1.43
CA TYR A 68 -2.45 10.78 1.71
C TYR A 68 -2.80 12.09 1.00
N ILE A 69 -3.76 12.05 0.08
CA ILE A 69 -4.24 13.19 -0.71
C ILE A 69 -5.65 13.61 -0.31
#